data_AF-A0A9X4I2Z6-F1
#
_entry.id   AF-A0A9X4I2Z6-F1
#
_cell.length_a   1.000
_cell.length_b   1.000
_cell.length_c   1.000
_cell.angle_alpha   90.00
_cell.angle_beta   90.00
_cell.angle_gamma   90.00
#
_symmetry.space_group_name_H-M   'P 1'
#
loop_
_entity.id
_entity.type
_entity.pdbx_description
1 polymer ?
#
loop_
_entity_poly.entity_id
_entity_poly.type
_entity_poly.pdbx_seq_one_letter_code
_entity_poly.pdbx_strand_id
1 'polypeptide(L)'
;MSFLGKMVRLATVHPPFINSMSKDFRDEANAAFAAKLKRSKLYMIGARPRTEFGDVRIVDTVNDIARIEIKLAGETVDWGYINLQANVPLGGAVHAAWDDQIIQIGHNRPGPGEKMHSHTWYTPDSVYWEKSRGNPNLQGFNNHAIVCNYDLLYVGIANKQDSFERLLNKAHQGRVEILTEEQIRYPTPSNRVSDEIVLFFFDIDPLIIQTWAPEDEMDDMVLDINSSRTIADAEKAFVSLLKPEYNNVQFKEYPRGKDGLYGSGFNVYQYVIFENFTFNTPSGTFNGSRNEFGLGSSGHTIVVEGDNVTLYPPE
;
A
#
# COMPACT_ATOMS: atom_id res chain seq x y z
N MET A 1 29.39 -25.33 -3.40
CA MET A 1 29.15 -23.97 -3.90
C MET A 1 28.15 -23.33 -2.97
N SER A 2 28.59 -22.30 -2.25
CA SER A 2 27.71 -21.48 -1.43
C SER A 2 26.76 -20.67 -2.32
N PHE A 3 25.55 -20.44 -1.82
CA PHE A 3 24.53 -19.64 -2.48
C PHE A 3 24.00 -18.62 -1.49
N LEU A 4 23.81 -17.39 -1.94
CA LEU A 4 23.30 -16.27 -1.17
C LEU A 4 22.20 -15.58 -1.99
N GLY A 5 20.96 -15.87 -1.62
CA GLY A 5 19.75 -15.29 -2.20
C GLY A 5 19.06 -14.33 -1.23
N LYS A 6 18.30 -13.39 -1.79
CA LYS A 6 17.47 -12.46 -1.00
C LYS A 6 16.13 -12.19 -1.66
N MET A 7 15.06 -12.28 -0.90
CA MET A 7 13.73 -11.83 -1.32
C MET A 7 13.32 -10.64 -0.46
N VAL A 8 12.87 -9.55 -1.07
CA VAL A 8 12.43 -8.35 -0.38
C VAL A 8 10.94 -8.18 -0.63
N ARG A 9 10.17 -8.27 0.46
CA ARG A 9 8.74 -8.04 0.44
C ARG A 9 8.46 -6.57 0.77
N LEU A 10 7.71 -5.91 -0.10
CA LEU A 10 7.22 -4.56 0.13
C LEU A 10 5.79 -4.66 0.66
N ALA A 11 5.61 -4.38 1.95
CA ALA A 11 4.29 -4.40 2.59
C ALA A 11 3.93 -3.00 3.05
N THR A 12 2.68 -2.60 2.82
CA THR A 12 2.19 -1.33 3.31
C THR A 12 2.04 -1.34 4.82
N VAL A 13 2.51 -0.28 5.48
CA VAL A 13 2.44 -0.13 6.95
C VAL A 13 1.05 0.26 7.44
N HIS A 14 0.18 0.62 6.50
CA HIS A 14 -1.16 1.15 6.66
C HIS A 14 -1.91 0.96 5.32
N PRO A 15 -3.25 0.80 5.32
CA PRO A 15 -4.05 0.88 4.10
C PRO A 15 -3.67 2.06 3.19
N PRO A 16 -3.69 1.91 1.86
CA PRO A 16 -3.57 3.06 0.99
C PRO A 16 -4.74 4.02 1.23
N PHE A 17 -4.52 5.30 0.97
CA PHE A 17 -5.53 6.34 1.19
C PHE A 17 -5.42 7.44 0.16
N ILE A 18 -6.56 8.07 -0.14
CA ILE A 18 -6.62 9.20 -1.06
C ILE A 18 -5.92 10.43 -0.47
N ASN A 19 -5.35 11.24 -1.35
CA ASN A 19 -4.55 12.40 -0.96
C ASN A 19 -5.35 13.42 -0.13
N SER A 20 -6.66 13.56 -0.36
CA SER A 20 -7.51 14.51 0.38
C SER A 20 -7.63 14.18 1.87
N MET A 21 -7.50 12.90 2.25
CA MET A 21 -7.46 12.47 3.65
C MET A 21 -6.14 12.82 4.36
N SER A 22 -5.11 13.28 3.63
CA SER A 22 -3.80 13.59 4.21
C SER A 22 -3.84 14.69 5.27
N LYS A 23 -4.90 15.52 5.30
CA LYS A 23 -5.10 16.52 6.37
C LYS A 23 -5.43 15.85 7.69
N ASP A 24 -6.32 14.87 7.68
CA ASP A 24 -6.77 14.20 8.91
C ASP A 24 -5.63 13.40 9.55
N PHE A 25 -4.72 12.86 8.74
CA PHE A 25 -3.53 12.15 9.23
C PHE A 25 -2.44 13.06 9.82
N ARG A 26 -2.57 14.38 9.69
CA ARG A 26 -1.69 15.36 10.36
C ARG A 26 -2.28 15.92 11.64
N ASP A 27 -3.54 15.62 11.93
CA ASP A 27 -4.20 16.01 13.18
C ASP A 27 -3.50 15.32 14.36
N GLU A 28 -3.17 16.06 15.42
CA GLU A 28 -2.52 15.52 16.62
C GLU A 28 -3.38 14.42 17.27
N ALA A 29 -4.70 14.50 17.13
CA ALA A 29 -5.62 13.45 17.58
C ALA A 29 -5.33 12.08 16.92
N ASN A 30 -4.67 12.09 15.76
CA ASN A 30 -4.30 10.90 14.98
C ASN A 30 -2.79 10.59 15.03
N ALA A 31 -2.06 11.07 16.05
CA ALA A 31 -0.60 10.89 16.15
C ALA A 31 -0.15 9.40 16.09
N ALA A 32 -0.97 8.46 16.58
CA ALA A 32 -0.69 7.03 16.48
C ALA A 32 -0.64 6.53 15.02
N PHE A 33 -1.43 7.12 14.12
CA PHE A 33 -1.36 6.84 12.68
C PHE A 33 -0.10 7.39 12.06
N ALA A 34 0.24 8.65 12.34
CA ALA A 34 1.49 9.25 11.88
C ALA A 34 2.68 8.37 12.30
N ALA A 35 2.72 7.88 13.54
CA ALA A 35 3.75 6.96 14.01
C ALA A 35 3.84 5.64 13.20
N LYS A 36 2.71 5.07 12.74
CA LYS A 36 2.72 3.91 11.84
C LYS A 36 3.32 4.24 10.48
N LEU A 37 2.91 5.36 9.89
CA LEU A 37 3.39 5.82 8.58
C LEU A 37 4.89 6.16 8.61
N LYS A 38 5.40 6.67 9.73
CA LYS A 38 6.84 6.95 9.95
C LYS A 38 7.74 5.71 9.87
N ARG A 39 7.19 4.50 9.92
CA ARG A 39 7.97 3.26 9.71
C ARG A 39 8.27 2.98 8.23
N SER A 40 7.53 3.61 7.32
CA SER A 40 7.70 3.38 5.88
C SER A 40 9.01 3.97 5.36
N LYS A 41 9.66 3.21 4.49
CA LYS A 41 10.97 3.51 3.89
C LYS A 41 10.87 3.83 2.40
N LEU A 42 9.81 3.34 1.77
CA LEU A 42 9.47 3.53 0.37
C LEU A 42 8.01 3.97 0.30
N TYR A 43 7.68 4.80 -0.67
CA TYR A 43 6.30 5.18 -0.98
C TYR A 43 6.07 5.13 -2.48
N MET A 44 4.81 4.89 -2.84
CA MET A 44 4.35 5.00 -4.22
C MET A 44 3.14 5.94 -4.25
N ILE A 45 2.98 6.63 -5.36
CA ILE A 45 1.81 7.45 -5.66
C ILE A 45 1.17 6.81 -6.87
N GLY A 46 -0.09 6.41 -6.70
CA GLY A 46 -0.91 5.93 -7.78
C GLY A 46 -2.12 6.83 -7.99
N ALA A 47 -2.87 6.55 -9.04
CA ALA A 47 -4.16 7.17 -9.27
C ALA A 47 -5.18 6.16 -9.78
N ARG A 48 -6.43 6.35 -9.42
CA ARG A 48 -7.56 5.60 -10.00
C ARG A 48 -8.81 6.47 -10.00
N PRO A 49 -9.85 6.14 -10.79
CA PRO A 49 -11.14 6.81 -10.67
C PRO A 49 -11.64 6.81 -9.22
N ARG A 50 -12.35 7.87 -8.83
CA ARG A 50 -12.90 8.04 -7.47
C ARG A 50 -13.59 6.76 -7.00
N THR A 51 -13.26 6.35 -5.79
CA THR A 51 -13.97 5.30 -5.05
C THR A 51 -14.74 5.86 -3.88
N GLU A 52 -15.88 5.26 -3.61
CA GLU A 52 -16.76 5.70 -2.53
C GLU A 52 -17.61 4.52 -2.02
N PHE A 53 -18.10 4.66 -0.80
CA PHE A 53 -19.18 3.82 -0.32
C PHE A 53 -20.48 4.21 -1.01
N GLY A 54 -21.19 3.20 -1.50
CA GLY A 54 -22.53 3.35 -2.04
C GLY A 54 -23.60 3.26 -0.95
N ASP A 55 -24.62 2.45 -1.21
CA ASP A 55 -25.68 2.20 -0.25
C ASP A 55 -25.15 1.44 0.98
N VAL A 56 -25.49 1.96 2.17
CA VAL A 56 -25.14 1.38 3.48
C VAL A 56 -26.43 1.08 4.24
N ARG A 57 -26.67 -0.19 4.55
CA ARG A 57 -27.91 -0.64 5.21
C ARG A 57 -27.61 -1.62 6.34
N ILE A 58 -28.22 -1.43 7.49
CA ILE A 58 -28.24 -2.44 8.54
C ILE A 58 -29.17 -3.57 8.09
N VAL A 59 -28.62 -4.77 7.90
CA VAL A 59 -29.34 -5.95 7.41
C VAL A 59 -29.61 -6.98 8.50
N ASP A 60 -28.86 -6.91 9.60
CA ASP A 60 -29.09 -7.71 10.80
C ASP A 60 -28.90 -6.82 12.02
N THR A 61 -30.00 -6.50 12.71
CA THR A 61 -29.99 -5.67 13.93
C THR A 61 -29.65 -6.44 15.19
N VAL A 62 -29.67 -7.78 15.16
CA VAL A 62 -29.33 -8.61 16.31
C VAL A 62 -27.82 -8.76 16.41
N ASN A 63 -27.15 -8.90 15.27
CA ASN A 63 -25.69 -9.07 15.18
C ASN A 63 -24.97 -7.81 14.69
N ASP A 64 -25.68 -6.69 14.57
CA ASP A 64 -25.18 -5.39 14.08
C ASP A 64 -24.39 -5.51 12.76
N ILE A 65 -24.97 -6.18 11.76
CA ILE A 65 -24.35 -6.37 10.45
C ILE A 65 -24.86 -5.32 9.46
N ALA A 66 -23.93 -4.57 8.86
CA ALA A 66 -24.19 -3.62 7.80
C ALA A 66 -23.78 -4.20 6.44
N ARG A 67 -24.68 -4.14 5.44
CA ARG A 67 -24.33 -4.32 4.02
C ARG A 67 -23.88 -2.98 3.45
N ILE A 68 -22.74 -3.00 2.75
CA ILE A 68 -22.12 -1.81 2.16
C ILE A 68 -21.76 -2.10 0.70
N GLU A 69 -22.10 -1.15 -0.17
CA GLU A 69 -21.67 -1.16 -1.57
C GLU A 69 -20.36 -0.40 -1.77
N ILE A 70 -19.54 -0.84 -2.72
CA ILE A 70 -18.35 -0.15 -3.19
C ILE A 70 -18.63 0.37 -4.59
N LYS A 71 -18.43 1.67 -4.76
CA LYS A 71 -18.52 2.34 -6.05
C LYS A 71 -17.15 2.71 -6.57
N LEU A 72 -16.98 2.61 -7.89
CA LEU A 72 -15.83 3.09 -8.64
C LEU A 72 -16.37 3.90 -9.81
N ALA A 73 -15.94 5.16 -9.94
CA ALA A 73 -16.47 6.08 -10.95
C ALA A 73 -18.02 6.21 -10.93
N GLY A 74 -18.60 6.18 -9.72
CA GLY A 74 -20.06 6.29 -9.50
C GLY A 74 -20.86 5.00 -9.70
N GLU A 75 -20.26 3.95 -10.28
CA GLU A 75 -20.91 2.66 -10.52
C GLU A 75 -20.63 1.67 -9.39
N THR A 76 -21.65 0.95 -8.93
CA THR A 76 -21.46 -0.12 -7.93
C THR A 76 -20.73 -1.29 -8.58
N VAL A 77 -19.52 -1.59 -8.09
CA VAL A 77 -18.63 -2.63 -8.64
C VAL A 77 -18.44 -3.81 -7.70
N ASP A 78 -18.79 -3.66 -6.42
CA ASP A 78 -18.68 -4.69 -5.40
C ASP A 78 -19.57 -4.38 -4.20
N TRP A 79 -19.69 -5.32 -3.29
CA TRP A 79 -20.37 -5.13 -2.01
C TRP A 79 -19.90 -6.14 -0.98
N GLY A 80 -20.15 -5.85 0.30
CA GLY A 80 -19.85 -6.76 1.39
C GLY A 80 -20.60 -6.42 2.66
N TYR A 81 -20.23 -7.12 3.73
CA TYR A 81 -20.78 -6.97 5.06
C TYR A 81 -19.68 -6.60 6.05
N ILE A 82 -20.03 -5.71 6.98
CA ILE A 82 -19.21 -5.36 8.14
C ILE A 82 -20.00 -5.70 9.40
N ASN A 83 -19.42 -6.50 10.28
CA ASN A 83 -19.92 -6.68 11.64
C ASN A 83 -19.49 -5.48 12.49
N LEU A 84 -20.43 -4.61 12.84
CA LEU A 84 -20.12 -3.36 13.55
C LEU A 84 -19.74 -3.64 15.01
N GLN A 85 -20.37 -4.61 15.66
CA GLN A 85 -20.13 -4.92 17.07
C GLN A 85 -18.76 -5.55 17.31
N ALA A 86 -18.30 -6.41 16.41
CA ALA A 86 -17.01 -7.08 16.53
C ALA A 86 -15.80 -6.13 16.36
N ASN A 87 -16.05 -4.88 15.97
CA ASN A 87 -15.03 -3.84 15.81
C ASN A 87 -14.81 -2.98 17.06
N VAL A 88 -15.53 -3.24 18.14
CA VAL A 88 -15.45 -2.47 19.39
C VAL A 88 -15.16 -3.40 20.58
N PRO A 89 -14.35 -2.98 21.56
CA PRO A 89 -14.17 -3.73 22.80
C PRO A 89 -15.50 -4.04 23.49
N LEU A 90 -15.55 -5.14 24.25
CA LEU A 90 -16.78 -5.60 24.90
C LEU A 90 -17.34 -4.55 25.88
N GLY A 91 -18.62 -4.19 25.70
CA GLY A 91 -19.42 -3.36 26.61
C GLY A 91 -19.95 -2.07 26.00
N GLY A 92 -21.23 -1.74 26.26
CA GLY A 92 -21.86 -0.50 25.81
C GLY A 92 -22.56 -0.58 24.45
N ALA A 93 -23.28 0.48 24.09
CA ALA A 93 -23.90 0.60 22.78
C ALA A 93 -22.85 0.86 21.70
N VAL A 94 -23.09 0.32 20.50
CA VAL A 94 -22.26 0.58 19.33
C VAL A 94 -22.94 1.64 18.48
N HIS A 95 -22.16 2.61 18.05
CA HIS A 95 -22.57 3.64 17.11
C HIS A 95 -21.70 3.54 15.86
N ALA A 96 -22.35 3.72 14.72
CA ALA A 96 -21.69 3.89 13.43
C ALA A 96 -22.14 5.22 12.81
N ALA A 97 -21.19 5.94 12.24
CA ALA A 97 -21.44 7.11 11.41
C ALA A 97 -20.68 6.92 10.10
N TRP A 98 -21.25 7.37 8.99
CA TRP A 98 -20.61 7.21 7.70
C TRP A 98 -20.97 8.32 6.73
N ASP A 99 -20.07 8.55 5.79
CA ASP A 99 -20.29 9.29 4.56
C ASP A 99 -19.87 8.42 3.36
N ASP A 100 -19.67 9.03 2.20
CA ASP A 100 -19.26 8.34 0.98
C ASP A 100 -17.79 7.91 1.00
N GLN A 101 -16.98 8.34 1.96
CA GLN A 101 -15.53 8.03 2.02
C GLN A 101 -15.15 7.20 3.25
N ILE A 102 -15.84 7.38 4.38
CA ILE A 102 -15.45 6.80 5.66
C ILE A 102 -16.66 6.22 6.37
N ILE A 103 -16.48 5.02 6.93
CA ILE A 103 -17.36 4.43 7.95
C ILE A 103 -16.60 4.41 9.27
N GLN A 104 -17.12 5.08 10.29
CA GLN A 104 -16.55 5.16 11.64
C GLN A 104 -17.39 4.36 12.62
N ILE A 105 -16.73 3.57 13.49
CA ILE A 105 -17.39 2.68 14.46
C ILE A 105 -16.81 2.92 15.85
N GLY A 106 -17.69 3.08 16.85
CA GLY A 106 -17.27 3.27 18.24
C GLY A 106 -18.40 3.34 19.26
N HIS A 107 -18.09 3.70 20.51
CA HIS A 107 -19.07 3.71 21.62
C HIS A 107 -19.78 5.05 21.85
N ASN A 108 -19.31 6.13 21.23
CA ASN A 108 -19.86 7.46 21.46
C ASN A 108 -20.62 7.94 20.22
N ARG A 109 -21.90 8.28 20.41
CA ARG A 109 -22.63 9.09 19.45
C ARG A 109 -22.16 10.54 19.59
N PRO A 110 -21.54 11.16 18.56
CA PRO A 110 -21.11 12.53 18.67
C PRO A 110 -22.31 13.47 18.88
N GLY A 111 -22.17 14.43 19.80
CA GLY A 111 -23.09 15.56 19.89
C GLY A 111 -22.99 16.50 18.68
N PRO A 112 -23.88 17.50 18.55
CA PRO A 112 -23.79 18.49 17.48
C PRO A 112 -22.43 19.20 17.50
N GLY A 113 -21.66 19.07 16.41
CA GLY A 113 -20.32 19.67 16.28
C GLY A 113 -19.16 18.87 16.88
N GLU A 114 -19.43 17.73 17.51
CA GLU A 114 -18.39 16.84 18.02
C GLU A 114 -17.93 15.84 16.95
N LYS A 115 -16.63 15.47 16.99
CA LYS A 115 -16.11 14.38 16.17
C LYS A 115 -16.40 13.04 16.85
N MET A 116 -16.69 12.01 16.06
CA MET A 116 -16.83 10.66 16.59
C MET A 116 -15.48 10.14 17.10
N HIS A 117 -15.45 9.63 18.33
CA HIS A 117 -14.32 8.86 18.84
C HIS A 117 -14.43 7.42 18.37
N SER A 118 -13.88 7.14 17.18
CA SER A 118 -13.92 5.82 16.56
C SER A 118 -12.84 4.88 17.11
N HIS A 119 -13.19 3.63 17.37
CA HIS A 119 -12.23 2.55 17.60
C HIS A 119 -11.67 2.03 16.28
N THR A 120 -12.53 1.93 15.27
CA THR A 120 -12.20 1.45 13.93
C THR A 120 -12.86 2.36 12.92
N TRP A 121 -12.20 2.54 11.77
CA TRP A 121 -12.77 3.19 10.62
C TRP A 121 -12.39 2.44 9.35
N TYR A 122 -13.27 2.49 8.36
CA TYR A 122 -13.08 1.91 7.05
C TYR A 122 -13.17 2.97 5.97
N THR A 123 -12.34 2.81 4.94
CA THR A 123 -12.45 3.47 3.63
C THR A 123 -12.66 2.38 2.59
N PRO A 124 -13.08 2.71 1.36
CA PRO A 124 -13.15 1.73 0.29
C PRO A 124 -11.85 0.90 0.17
N ASP A 125 -10.69 1.55 0.26
CA ASP A 125 -9.37 0.90 0.23
C ASP A 125 -9.09 0.02 1.44
N SER A 126 -9.35 0.52 2.65
CA SER A 126 -8.96 -0.20 3.86
C SER A 126 -9.77 -1.48 4.06
N VAL A 127 -10.99 -1.56 3.52
CA VAL A 127 -11.77 -2.81 3.53
C VAL A 127 -11.04 -3.93 2.80
N TYR A 128 -10.50 -3.68 1.59
CA TYR A 128 -9.75 -4.69 0.85
C TYR A 128 -8.41 -5.03 1.50
N TRP A 129 -7.75 -4.04 2.10
CA TRP A 129 -6.49 -4.22 2.82
C TRP A 129 -6.63 -5.05 4.10
N GLU A 130 -7.69 -4.81 4.87
CA GLU A 130 -8.03 -5.56 6.09
C GLU A 130 -8.49 -6.98 5.74
N LYS A 131 -9.30 -7.11 4.68
CA LYS A 131 -9.73 -8.41 4.19
C LYS A 131 -8.56 -9.28 3.72
N SER A 132 -7.57 -8.72 3.02
CA SER A 132 -6.35 -9.45 2.64
C SER A 132 -5.47 -9.85 3.83
N ARG A 133 -5.84 -9.47 5.06
CA ARG A 133 -5.19 -9.84 6.32
C ARG A 133 -6.08 -10.77 7.17
N GLY A 134 -7.17 -11.27 6.59
CA GLY A 134 -8.06 -12.22 7.25
C GLY A 134 -8.93 -11.58 8.34
N ASN A 135 -9.26 -10.29 8.23
CA ASN A 135 -10.12 -9.62 9.19
C ASN A 135 -11.51 -10.31 9.23
N PRO A 136 -11.89 -10.99 10.34
CA PRO A 136 -13.10 -11.80 10.41
C PRO A 136 -14.38 -10.96 10.43
N ASN A 137 -14.26 -9.65 10.64
CA ASN A 137 -15.41 -8.74 10.69
C ASN A 137 -15.90 -8.34 9.30
N LEU A 138 -15.18 -8.74 8.24
CA LEU A 138 -15.45 -8.40 6.84
C LEU A 138 -15.83 -9.66 6.05
N GLN A 139 -16.97 -9.60 5.36
CA GLN A 139 -17.42 -10.63 4.42
C GLN A 139 -17.80 -10.00 3.08
N GLY A 140 -17.71 -10.71 1.96
CA GLY A 140 -17.90 -10.09 0.63
C GLY A 140 -16.67 -9.26 0.26
N PHE A 141 -16.80 -8.18 -0.52
CA PHE A 141 -15.67 -7.37 -1.03
C PHE A 141 -14.69 -8.21 -1.85
N ASN A 142 -15.20 -8.96 -2.82
CA ASN A 142 -14.43 -9.96 -3.57
C ASN A 142 -13.73 -9.39 -4.81
N ASN A 143 -14.14 -8.22 -5.28
CA ASN A 143 -13.73 -7.64 -6.55
C ASN A 143 -12.51 -6.71 -6.43
N HIS A 144 -11.53 -7.13 -5.64
CA HIS A 144 -10.31 -6.34 -5.40
C HIS A 144 -9.54 -6.06 -6.69
N ALA A 145 -9.57 -6.96 -7.69
CA ALA A 145 -8.88 -6.77 -8.97
C ALA A 145 -9.42 -5.57 -9.77
N ILE A 146 -10.69 -5.19 -9.56
CA ILE A 146 -11.28 -4.00 -10.16
C ILE A 146 -11.04 -2.77 -9.28
N VAL A 147 -11.27 -2.90 -7.98
CA VAL A 147 -11.22 -1.73 -7.07
C VAL A 147 -9.78 -1.31 -6.76
N CYS A 148 -8.90 -2.27 -6.49
CA CYS A 148 -7.50 -2.03 -6.13
C CYS A 148 -6.57 -2.03 -7.35
N ASN A 149 -6.99 -1.37 -8.42
CA ASN A 149 -6.26 -1.21 -9.65
C ASN A 149 -5.94 0.28 -9.86
N TYR A 150 -4.65 0.61 -9.95
CA TYR A 150 -4.16 1.98 -9.94
C TYR A 150 -3.14 2.20 -11.05
N ASP A 151 -3.14 3.37 -11.67
CA ASP A 151 -2.04 3.80 -12.50
C ASP A 151 -0.88 4.26 -11.60
N LEU A 152 0.31 3.69 -11.76
CA LEU A 152 1.48 4.06 -10.99
C LEU A 152 2.10 5.33 -11.55
N LEU A 153 2.03 6.41 -10.77
CA LEU A 153 2.51 7.73 -11.18
C LEU A 153 3.94 7.99 -10.69
N TYR A 154 4.28 7.51 -9.49
CA TYR A 154 5.59 7.79 -8.88
C TYR A 154 6.01 6.71 -7.89
N VAL A 155 7.32 6.45 -7.83
CA VAL A 155 7.98 5.64 -6.80
C VAL A 155 9.09 6.47 -6.17
N GLY A 156 9.19 6.46 -4.84
CA GLY A 156 10.28 7.13 -4.15
C GLY A 156 10.58 6.54 -2.79
N ILE A 157 11.74 6.91 -2.25
CA ILE A 157 12.23 6.45 -0.94
C ILE A 157 12.48 7.61 0.02
N ALA A 158 12.74 7.30 1.27
CA ALA A 158 12.97 8.28 2.32
C ALA A 158 14.38 8.12 2.92
N ASN A 159 15.39 8.76 2.30
CA ASN A 159 16.83 8.45 2.49
C ASN A 159 17.42 8.96 3.81
N LYS A 160 16.75 9.93 4.48
CA LYS A 160 17.25 10.62 5.68
C LYS A 160 16.17 10.96 6.70
N GLN A 161 14.92 10.97 6.27
CA GLN A 161 13.71 11.21 7.06
C GLN A 161 12.74 10.11 6.68
N ASP A 162 11.76 9.79 7.53
CA ASP A 162 10.73 8.82 7.15
C ASP A 162 9.84 9.34 6.00
N SER A 163 9.13 8.43 5.32
CA SER A 163 8.33 8.79 4.14
C SER A 163 7.17 9.73 4.49
N PHE A 164 6.68 9.70 5.72
CA PHE A 164 5.60 10.59 6.18
C PHE A 164 6.08 12.05 6.22
N GLU A 165 7.24 12.31 6.82
CA GLU A 165 7.83 13.65 6.86
C GLU A 165 8.15 14.16 5.45
N ARG A 166 8.70 13.28 4.58
CA ARG A 166 9.08 13.63 3.20
C ARG A 166 7.88 13.93 2.31
N LEU A 167 6.83 13.09 2.33
CA LEU A 167 5.72 13.15 1.38
C LEU A 167 4.56 14.03 1.87
N LEU A 168 4.27 14.01 3.17
CA LEU A 168 3.13 14.71 3.74
C LEU A 168 3.56 16.03 4.39
N ASN A 169 4.46 16.03 5.36
CA ASN A 169 4.76 17.27 6.10
C ASN A 169 5.51 18.32 5.29
N LYS A 170 6.26 17.90 4.25
CA LYS A 170 6.94 18.81 3.32
C LYS A 170 6.24 18.84 1.97
N ALA A 171 6.38 19.96 1.26
CA ALA A 171 5.99 20.07 -0.13
C ALA A 171 6.91 19.21 -1.01
N HIS A 172 6.60 17.92 -1.11
CA HIS A 172 7.32 17.02 -2.00
C HIS A 172 7.05 17.41 -3.45
N GLN A 173 8.09 17.84 -4.18
CA GLN A 173 7.95 18.41 -5.52
C GLN A 173 7.16 17.49 -6.47
N GLY A 174 7.48 16.20 -6.52
CA GLY A 174 6.77 15.25 -7.39
C GLY A 174 5.28 15.07 -7.01
N ARG A 175 4.93 15.21 -5.73
CA ARG A 175 3.52 15.16 -5.31
C ARG A 175 2.78 16.43 -5.71
N VAL A 176 3.43 17.60 -5.62
CA VAL A 176 2.85 18.88 -6.05
C VAL A 176 2.65 18.90 -7.56
N GLU A 177 3.62 18.39 -8.32
CA GLU A 177 3.55 18.23 -9.77
C GLU A 177 2.38 17.34 -10.17
N ILE A 178 2.26 16.15 -9.60
CA ILE A 178 1.10 15.25 -9.80
C ILE A 178 -0.21 15.96 -9.51
N LEU A 179 -0.33 16.64 -8.36
CA LEU A 179 -1.58 17.33 -7.99
C LEU A 179 -1.92 18.53 -8.90
N THR A 180 -0.96 19.01 -9.70
CA THR A 180 -1.12 20.15 -10.60
C THR A 180 -1.40 19.69 -12.04
N GLU A 181 -0.69 18.66 -12.50
CA GLU A 181 -0.67 18.26 -13.91
C GLU A 181 -1.57 17.03 -14.21
N GLU A 182 -1.89 16.19 -13.21
CA GLU A 182 -2.73 15.01 -13.46
C GLU A 182 -4.15 15.36 -13.87
N GLN A 183 -4.69 14.54 -14.78
CA GLN A 183 -6.07 14.63 -15.21
C GLN A 183 -6.99 13.83 -14.28
N ILE A 184 -8.16 14.41 -14.00
CA ILE A 184 -9.24 13.71 -13.31
C ILE A 184 -9.78 12.62 -14.23
N ARG A 185 -9.75 11.37 -13.75
CA ARG A 185 -10.21 10.16 -14.43
C ARG A 185 -11.74 10.05 -14.41
N TYR A 186 -12.39 10.52 -13.34
CA TYR A 186 -13.86 10.57 -13.22
C TYR A 186 -14.35 12.02 -13.06
N PRO A 187 -14.59 12.76 -14.16
CA PRO A 187 -14.95 14.17 -14.06
C PRO A 187 -16.40 14.37 -13.61
N THR A 188 -16.59 14.77 -12.35
CA THR A 188 -17.86 15.31 -11.84
C THR A 188 -17.63 16.68 -11.20
N PRO A 189 -18.66 17.53 -11.05
CA PRO A 189 -18.49 18.89 -10.52
C PRO A 189 -17.85 18.97 -9.13
N SER A 190 -17.96 17.90 -8.33
CA SER A 190 -17.41 17.82 -6.98
C SER A 190 -16.09 17.03 -6.90
N ASN A 191 -15.68 16.34 -7.97
CA ASN A 191 -14.48 15.52 -7.94
C ASN A 191 -13.21 16.37 -8.14
N ARG A 192 -12.16 16.02 -7.41
CA ARG A 192 -10.86 16.71 -7.45
C ARG A 192 -9.78 15.69 -7.74
N VAL A 193 -8.68 16.12 -8.36
CA VAL A 193 -7.48 15.28 -8.54
C VAL A 193 -7.07 14.63 -7.21
N SER A 194 -7.11 15.39 -6.11
CA SER A 194 -6.78 14.91 -4.77
C SER A 194 -7.65 13.76 -4.24
N ASP A 195 -8.84 13.52 -4.80
CA ASP A 195 -9.73 12.42 -4.40
C ASP A 195 -9.46 11.15 -5.24
N GLU A 196 -8.59 11.24 -6.24
CA GLU A 196 -8.19 10.14 -7.14
C GLU A 196 -6.71 9.74 -7.00
N ILE A 197 -5.88 10.64 -6.46
CA ILE A 197 -4.50 10.32 -6.09
C ILE A 197 -4.48 9.50 -4.81
N VAL A 198 -3.87 8.31 -4.88
CA VAL A 198 -3.77 7.35 -3.78
C VAL A 198 -2.32 7.21 -3.34
N LEU A 199 -2.09 7.27 -2.03
CA LEU A 199 -0.77 7.22 -1.41
C LEU A 199 -0.53 5.86 -0.77
N PHE A 200 0.63 5.26 -1.09
CA PHE A 200 1.05 3.96 -0.57
C PHE A 200 2.34 4.14 0.22
N PHE A 201 2.38 3.61 1.44
CA PHE A 201 3.53 3.72 2.33
C PHE A 201 4.03 2.32 2.70
N PHE A 202 5.20 1.95 2.19
CA PHE A 202 5.78 0.61 2.32
C PHE A 202 6.91 0.57 3.33
N ASP A 203 6.90 -0.48 4.16
CA ASP A 203 8.10 -0.99 4.80
C ASP A 203 8.64 -2.17 3.98
N ILE A 204 9.91 -2.51 4.20
CA ILE A 204 10.56 -3.64 3.56
C ILE A 204 10.85 -4.74 4.59
N ASP A 205 10.57 -5.97 4.18
CA ASP A 205 10.77 -7.18 4.97
C ASP A 205 11.64 -8.16 4.14
N PRO A 206 12.97 -8.13 4.34
CA PRO A 206 13.92 -8.98 3.62
C PRO A 206 14.01 -10.38 4.23
N LEU A 207 13.87 -11.40 3.38
CA LEU A 207 14.19 -12.80 3.63
C LEU A 207 15.52 -13.14 2.95
N ILE A 208 16.45 -13.73 3.70
CA ILE A 208 17.74 -14.20 3.17
C ILE A 208 17.76 -15.73 3.15
N ILE A 209 18.28 -16.30 2.06
CA ILE A 209 18.49 -17.73 1.90
C ILE A 209 19.99 -17.93 1.67
N GLN A 210 20.63 -18.74 2.52
CA GLN A 210 22.05 -19.06 2.41
C GLN A 210 22.24 -20.56 2.39
N THR A 211 23.15 -21.06 1.53
CA THR A 211 23.65 -22.42 1.61
C THR A 211 25.15 -22.39 1.80
N TRP A 212 25.65 -23.31 2.63
CA TRP A 212 27.05 -23.40 2.99
C TRP A 212 27.65 -24.73 2.54
N ALA A 213 28.89 -24.68 2.10
CA ALA A 213 29.75 -25.81 1.85
C ALA A 213 30.62 -26.09 3.08
N PRO A 214 31.21 -27.31 3.21
CA PRO A 214 32.08 -27.66 4.33
C PRO A 214 33.32 -26.76 4.49
N GLU A 215 33.68 -26.01 3.45
CA GLU A 215 34.82 -25.09 3.41
C GLU A 215 34.49 -23.64 3.80
N ASP A 216 33.21 -23.29 4.00
CA ASP A 216 32.82 -21.91 4.36
C ASP A 216 33.00 -21.66 5.87
N GLU A 217 33.43 -20.45 6.25
CA GLU A 217 33.63 -20.05 7.64
C GLU A 217 32.41 -19.30 8.19
N MET A 218 32.28 -19.25 9.53
CA MET A 218 31.16 -18.54 10.18
C MET A 218 31.18 -17.02 9.90
N ASP A 219 32.36 -16.46 9.61
CA ASP A 219 32.53 -15.06 9.24
C ASP A 219 32.01 -14.74 7.83
N ASP A 220 31.78 -15.76 6.99
CA ASP A 220 31.16 -15.63 5.66
C ASP A 220 29.63 -15.48 5.75
N MET A 221 29.05 -15.62 6.95
CA MET A 221 27.61 -15.43 7.16
C MET A 221 27.21 -13.96 7.01
N VAL A 222 26.35 -13.68 6.03
CA VAL A 222 25.73 -12.35 5.94
C VAL A 222 24.64 -12.23 7.01
N LEU A 223 24.99 -11.56 8.12
CA LEU A 223 24.11 -11.30 9.26
C LEU A 223 23.45 -9.91 9.21
N ASP A 224 24.12 -8.92 8.59
CA ASP A 224 23.61 -7.56 8.47
C ASP A 224 23.06 -7.30 7.06
N ILE A 225 21.77 -7.00 7.02
CA ILE A 225 21.05 -6.64 5.81
C ILE A 225 21.07 -5.12 5.75
N ASN A 226 22.04 -4.54 5.03
CA ASN A 226 22.09 -3.09 4.85
C ASN A 226 20.75 -2.58 4.26
N SER A 227 19.88 -2.10 5.15
CA SER A 227 18.50 -1.76 4.83
C SER A 227 18.47 -0.58 3.88
N SER A 228 19.38 0.39 4.06
CA SER A 228 19.49 1.57 3.18
C SER A 228 19.81 1.20 1.74
N ARG A 229 20.77 0.30 1.50
CA ARG A 229 21.09 -0.19 0.15
C ARG A 229 19.95 -0.99 -0.46
N THR A 230 19.26 -1.78 0.35
CA THR A 230 18.10 -2.57 -0.08
C THR A 230 16.95 -1.68 -0.54
N ILE A 231 16.65 -0.62 0.22
CA ILE A 231 15.61 0.35 -0.10
C ILE A 231 15.97 1.10 -1.39
N ALA A 232 17.22 1.57 -1.49
CA ALA A 232 17.72 2.28 -2.65
C ALA A 232 17.77 1.40 -3.91
N ASP A 233 17.97 0.10 -3.76
CA ASP A 233 17.96 -0.83 -4.88
C ASP A 233 16.53 -1.17 -5.31
N ALA A 234 15.62 -1.38 -4.35
CA ALA A 234 14.19 -1.57 -4.63
C ALA A 234 13.59 -0.40 -5.42
N GLU A 235 13.85 0.85 -5.02
CA GLU A 235 13.41 2.03 -5.79
C GLU A 235 13.86 1.94 -7.25
N LYS A 236 15.15 1.67 -7.48
CA LYS A 236 15.71 1.59 -8.82
C LYS A 236 15.09 0.46 -9.64
N ALA A 237 14.87 -0.70 -9.01
CA ALA A 237 14.23 -1.84 -9.64
C ALA A 237 12.84 -1.48 -10.17
N PHE A 238 11.99 -0.92 -9.31
CA PHE A 238 10.62 -0.53 -9.68
C PHE A 238 10.62 0.61 -10.71
N VAL A 239 11.42 1.66 -10.51
CA VAL A 239 11.45 2.80 -11.44
C VAL A 239 12.00 2.39 -12.81
N SER A 240 13.09 1.64 -12.87
CA SER A 240 13.74 1.25 -14.13
C SER A 240 12.85 0.31 -14.96
N LEU A 241 12.14 -0.61 -14.31
CA LEU A 241 11.27 -1.57 -15.01
C LEU A 241 9.91 -0.97 -15.35
N LEU A 242 9.25 -0.32 -14.38
CA LEU A 242 7.87 0.13 -14.52
C LEU A 242 7.76 1.48 -15.22
N LYS A 243 8.82 2.30 -15.18
CA LYS A 243 8.88 3.62 -15.83
C LYS A 243 7.70 4.55 -15.50
N PRO A 244 7.37 4.74 -14.21
CA PRO A 244 6.33 5.70 -13.80
C PRO A 244 6.60 7.10 -14.37
N GLU A 245 5.53 7.78 -14.80
CA GLU A 245 5.59 9.00 -15.60
C GLU A 245 6.27 10.17 -14.87
N TYR A 246 6.02 10.33 -13.56
CA TYR A 246 6.53 11.46 -12.78
C TYR A 246 7.90 11.19 -12.16
N ASN A 247 8.53 10.04 -12.42
CA ASN A 247 9.91 9.80 -12.02
C ASN A 247 10.89 10.43 -13.02
N ASN A 248 11.42 11.61 -12.70
CA ASN A 248 12.43 12.28 -13.54
C ASN A 248 13.74 11.48 -13.71
N VAL A 249 14.10 10.65 -12.73
CA VAL A 249 15.28 9.77 -12.79
C VAL A 249 14.81 8.35 -13.07
N GLN A 250 15.30 7.74 -14.16
CA GLN A 250 14.83 6.44 -14.68
C GLN A 250 15.84 5.29 -14.48
N PHE A 251 17.00 5.55 -13.87
CA PHE A 251 18.03 4.54 -13.54
C PHE A 251 18.41 3.60 -14.69
N LYS A 252 18.72 4.15 -15.87
CA LYS A 252 19.01 3.38 -17.11
C LYS A 252 20.15 2.36 -17.00
N GLU A 253 21.02 2.47 -16.00
CA GLU A 253 22.15 1.56 -15.77
C GLU A 253 21.83 0.46 -14.75
N TYR A 254 20.63 0.43 -14.18
CA TYR A 254 20.19 -0.62 -13.26
C TYR A 254 20.32 -2.01 -13.94
N PRO A 255 20.88 -3.03 -13.26
CA PRO A 255 21.10 -3.13 -11.81
C PRO A 255 22.38 -2.47 -11.30
N ARG A 256 23.27 -1.99 -12.18
CA ARG A 256 24.56 -1.42 -11.78
C ARG A 256 24.36 -0.09 -11.04
N GLY A 257 25.09 0.08 -9.95
CA GLY A 257 25.04 1.29 -9.12
C GLY A 257 25.88 1.17 -7.86
N LYS A 258 26.24 2.32 -7.26
CA LYS A 258 27.10 2.36 -6.06
C LYS A 258 26.32 2.22 -4.75
N ASP A 259 25.06 2.60 -4.76
CA ASP A 259 24.17 2.73 -3.59
C ASP A 259 23.11 1.61 -3.51
N GLY A 260 23.00 0.76 -4.55
CA GLY A 260 22.15 -0.43 -4.58
C GLY A 260 22.83 -1.71 -4.09
N LEU A 261 22.28 -2.87 -4.42
CA LEU A 261 22.79 -4.20 -4.04
C LEU A 261 23.79 -4.79 -5.05
N TYR A 262 24.01 -4.14 -6.18
CA TYR A 262 25.01 -4.59 -7.15
C TYR A 262 26.39 -4.76 -6.51
N GLY A 263 27.03 -5.90 -6.79
CA GLY A 263 28.33 -6.26 -6.23
C GLY A 263 28.34 -6.51 -4.71
N SER A 264 27.19 -6.66 -4.05
CA SER A 264 27.15 -6.95 -2.61
C SER A 264 27.21 -8.45 -2.27
N GLY A 265 27.60 -9.30 -3.22
CA GLY A 265 27.79 -10.75 -3.02
C GLY A 265 26.54 -11.62 -3.17
N PHE A 266 25.34 -11.04 -3.31
CA PHE A 266 24.13 -11.84 -3.61
C PHE A 266 24.23 -12.47 -5.01
N ASN A 267 23.95 -13.77 -5.10
CA ASN A 267 23.80 -14.45 -6.38
C ASN A 267 22.51 -14.02 -7.07
N VAL A 268 21.44 -13.87 -6.30
CA VAL A 268 20.13 -13.43 -6.76
C VAL A 268 19.45 -12.59 -5.69
N TYR A 269 18.71 -11.56 -6.11
CA TYR A 269 17.78 -10.88 -5.23
C TYR A 269 16.47 -10.54 -5.95
N GLN A 270 15.39 -10.48 -5.16
CA GLN A 270 14.03 -10.41 -5.68
C GLN A 270 13.22 -9.33 -4.97
N TYR A 271 12.31 -8.69 -5.70
CA TYR A 271 11.37 -7.71 -5.15
C TYR A 271 9.93 -8.12 -5.49
N VAL A 272 9.08 -8.13 -4.47
CA VAL A 272 7.65 -8.42 -4.60
C VAL A 272 6.82 -7.37 -3.84
N ILE A 273 5.67 -7.00 -4.40
CA ILE A 273 4.66 -6.22 -3.67
C ILE A 273 3.78 -7.19 -2.89
N PHE A 274 3.87 -7.13 -1.57
CA PHE A 274 3.16 -8.02 -0.66
C PHE A 274 1.78 -7.46 -0.26
N GLU A 275 1.02 -7.05 -1.27
CA GLU A 275 -0.34 -6.50 -1.16
C GLU A 275 -1.21 -7.01 -2.33
N ASN A 276 -2.53 -6.98 -2.18
CA ASN A 276 -3.50 -7.38 -3.20
C ASN A 276 -3.88 -6.22 -4.15
N PHE A 277 -2.88 -5.46 -4.60
CA PHE A 277 -3.07 -4.29 -5.46
C PHE A 277 -2.39 -4.51 -6.82
N THR A 278 -2.95 -3.87 -7.85
CA THR A 278 -2.43 -3.87 -9.20
C THR A 278 -2.00 -2.46 -9.59
N PHE A 279 -0.81 -2.36 -10.20
CA PHE A 279 -0.30 -1.13 -10.79
C PHE A 279 -0.26 -1.23 -12.31
N ASN A 280 -0.94 -0.33 -13.01
CA ASN A 280 -0.76 -0.09 -14.43
C ASN A 280 0.41 0.87 -14.65
N THR A 281 1.25 0.57 -15.62
CA THR A 281 2.50 1.30 -15.85
C THR A 281 2.73 1.41 -17.36
N PRO A 282 3.56 2.33 -17.85
CA PRO A 282 3.94 2.38 -19.27
C PRO A 282 4.56 1.09 -19.79
N SER A 283 5.16 0.28 -18.92
CA SER A 283 5.76 -1.02 -19.27
C SER A 283 4.79 -2.21 -19.16
N GLY A 284 3.52 -1.97 -18.82
CA GLY A 284 2.51 -3.01 -18.59
C GLY A 284 2.00 -3.02 -17.15
N THR A 285 1.44 -4.15 -16.72
CA THR A 285 0.84 -4.29 -15.39
C THR A 285 1.79 -4.98 -14.41
N PHE A 286 1.80 -4.52 -13.17
CA PHE A 286 2.48 -5.17 -12.05
C PHE A 286 1.46 -5.52 -10.96
N ASN A 287 1.27 -6.81 -10.72
CA ASN A 287 0.39 -7.32 -9.65
C ASN A 287 1.19 -7.60 -8.39
N GLY A 288 0.75 -7.08 -7.26
CA GLY A 288 1.15 -7.63 -5.97
C GLY A 288 0.45 -8.95 -5.69
N SER A 289 0.89 -9.65 -4.63
CA SER A 289 0.16 -10.81 -4.14
C SER A 289 0.08 -10.82 -2.63
N ARG A 290 -1.15 -10.79 -2.13
CA ARG A 290 -1.46 -11.08 -0.73
C ARG A 290 -2.84 -11.69 -0.63
N ASN A 291 -2.97 -12.74 0.16
CA ASN A 291 -4.25 -13.29 0.60
C ASN A 291 -4.26 -13.45 2.13
N GLU A 292 -5.35 -13.97 2.67
CA GLU A 292 -5.52 -14.20 4.12
C GLU A 292 -4.46 -15.14 4.72
N PHE A 293 -3.78 -15.96 3.91
CA PHE A 293 -2.71 -16.86 4.33
C PHE A 293 -1.29 -16.27 4.16
N GLY A 294 -1.17 -15.06 3.59
CA GLY A 294 0.11 -14.43 3.32
C GLY A 294 0.39 -14.25 1.83
N LEU A 295 1.60 -14.59 1.38
CA LEU A 295 2.06 -14.36 0.01
C LEU A 295 1.32 -15.33 -0.91
N GLY A 296 0.56 -14.81 -1.87
CA GLY A 296 -0.11 -15.62 -2.88
C GLY A 296 0.79 -15.90 -4.09
N SER A 297 0.29 -16.70 -5.03
CA SER A 297 0.98 -17.03 -6.29
C SER A 297 0.69 -16.05 -7.44
N SER A 298 -0.25 -15.12 -7.25
CA SER A 298 -0.77 -14.24 -8.30
C SER A 298 0.04 -12.94 -8.52
N GLY A 299 1.22 -12.83 -7.92
CA GLY A 299 2.04 -11.62 -7.95
C GLY A 299 3.16 -11.70 -8.96
N HIS A 300 3.54 -10.54 -9.48
CA HIS A 300 4.77 -10.40 -10.24
C HIS A 300 5.97 -10.35 -9.31
N THR A 301 7.11 -10.84 -9.80
CA THR A 301 8.39 -10.79 -9.09
C THR A 301 9.44 -10.15 -9.98
N ILE A 302 10.12 -9.12 -9.48
CA ILE A 302 11.35 -8.64 -10.11
C ILE A 302 12.49 -9.50 -9.58
N VAL A 303 13.28 -10.08 -10.48
CA VAL A 303 14.44 -10.91 -10.13
C VAL A 303 15.68 -10.28 -10.75
N VAL A 304 16.76 -10.23 -9.97
CA VAL A 304 18.05 -9.70 -10.39
C VAL A 304 19.14 -10.73 -10.17
N GLU A 305 19.87 -11.03 -11.24
CA GLU A 305 20.94 -12.03 -11.28
C GLU A 305 22.15 -11.44 -12.02
N GLY A 306 23.16 -11.02 -11.27
CA GLY A 306 24.31 -10.30 -11.81
C GLY A 306 23.89 -9.00 -12.51
N ASP A 307 24.08 -8.95 -13.83
CA ASP A 307 23.69 -7.81 -14.68
C ASP A 307 22.26 -7.93 -15.24
N ASN A 308 21.59 -9.07 -15.07
CA ASN A 308 20.28 -9.34 -15.65
C ASN A 308 19.16 -8.95 -14.69
N VAL A 309 18.13 -8.30 -15.21
CA VAL A 309 16.92 -7.93 -14.48
C VAL A 309 15.72 -8.46 -15.27
N THR A 310 14.92 -9.29 -14.63
CA THR A 310 13.78 -9.97 -15.27
C THR A 310 12.52 -9.74 -14.45
N LEU A 311 11.43 -9.40 -15.12
CA LEU A 311 10.09 -9.38 -14.54
C LEU A 311 9.41 -10.72 -14.82
N TYR A 312 9.15 -11.49 -13.75
CA TYR A 312 8.41 -12.74 -13.85
C TYR A 312 6.91 -12.47 -13.62
N PRO A 313 6.03 -12.96 -14.51
CA PRO A 313 4.59 -12.91 -14.29
C PRO A 313 4.19 -13.90 -13.18
N PRO A 314 2.96 -13.80 -12.66
CA PRO A 314 2.40 -14.84 -11.81
C PRO A 314 2.34 -16.19 -12.52
N GLU A 315 2.53 -17.26 -11.74
CA GLU A 315 2.37 -18.65 -12.19
C GLU A 315 0.90 -19.06 -12.36
#